data_AF-A0A973PWM0-F1
#
_entry.id   AF-A0A973PWM0-F1
#
_cell.length_a   1.000
_cell.length_b   1.000
_cell.length_c   1.000
_cell.angle_alpha   90.00
_cell.angle_beta   90.00
_cell.angle_gamma   90.00
#
_symmetry.space_group_name_H-M   'P 1'
#
loop_
_entity.id
_entity.type
_entity.pdbx_description
1 polymer ?
#
loop_
_entity_poly.entity_id
_entity_poly.type
_entity_poly.pdbx_seq_one_letter_code
_entity_poly.pdbx_strand_id
1 'polypeptide(L)' 'MADILAAPVSQEPDPAPEFPMPRAARCPFDPPPALQELQREAPLTRVRLWDGSEPWLVTRYAEQ' A
#
# COMPACT_ATOMS: atom_id res chain seq x y z
N MET A 1 41.51 14.60 6.22
CA MET A 1 40.43 13.75 5.69
C MET A 1 39.17 14.13 6.43
N ALA A 2 38.28 14.90 5.79
CA ALA A 2 37.01 15.31 6.38
C ALA A 2 35.95 14.31 5.90
N ASP A 3 35.41 13.53 6.84
CA ASP A 3 34.32 12.59 6.60
C ASP A 3 33.00 13.38 6.69
N ILE A 4 32.36 13.59 5.55
CA ILE A 4 31.03 14.19 5.48
C ILE A 4 30.04 13.06 5.76
N LEU A 5 29.53 13.00 6.98
CA LEU A 5 28.33 12.22 7.30
C LEU A 5 27.17 12.82 6.51
N ALA A 6 26.88 12.23 5.35
CA ALA A 6 25.63 12.49 4.64
C ALA A 6 24.48 12.17 5.60
N ALA A 7 23.67 13.19 5.92
CA ALA A 7 22.44 12.98 6.66
C ALA A 7 21.57 11.95 5.91
N PRO A 8 20.86 11.05 6.60
CA PRO A 8 19.97 10.11 5.93
C PRO A 8 18.97 10.90 5.11
N VAL A 9 18.95 10.65 3.80
CA VAL A 9 17.91 11.17 2.93
C VAL A 9 16.58 10.63 3.45
N SER A 10 15.69 11.51 3.88
CA SER A 10 14.33 11.13 4.23
C SER A 10 13.69 10.61 2.94
N GLN A 11 13.55 9.29 2.84
CA GLN A 11 12.77 8.69 1.76
C GLN A 11 11.31 8.98 2.08
N GLU A 12 10.74 9.98 1.41
CA GLU A 12 9.29 10.16 1.46
C GLU A 12 8.66 8.87 0.93
N PRO A 13 7.78 8.21 1.70
CA PRO A 13 7.13 7.02 1.20
C PRO A 13 6.33 7.39 -0.05
N ASP A 14 6.29 6.47 -1.02
CA ASP A 14 5.39 6.62 -2.16
C ASP A 14 3.97 6.84 -1.65
N PRO A 15 3.18 7.71 -2.32
CA PRO A 15 1.84 8.04 -1.87
C PRO A 15 0.98 6.78 -1.75
N ALA A 16 0.28 6.66 -0.62
CA ALA A 16 -0.58 5.51 -0.35
C ALA A 16 -1.63 5.33 -1.47
N PRO A 17 -1.88 4.10 -1.94
CA PRO A 17 -2.87 3.84 -2.98
C PRO A 17 -4.28 4.16 -2.47
N GLU A 18 -5.11 4.68 -3.38
CA GLU A 18 -6.52 4.98 -3.11
C GLU A 18 -7.33 3.70 -2.91
N PHE A 19 -8.19 3.70 -1.90
CA PHE A 19 -9.13 2.62 -1.62
C PHE A 19 -10.58 3.13 -1.69
N PRO A 20 -11.50 2.39 -2.35
CA PRO A 20 -11.32 1.06 -2.94
C PRO A 20 -10.68 1.07 -4.33
N MET A 21 -9.91 0.02 -4.63
CA MET A 21 -9.35 -0.23 -5.96
C MET A 21 -10.39 -0.85 -6.91
N PRO A 22 -10.32 -0.58 -8.23
CA PRO A 22 -11.27 -1.11 -9.20
C PRO A 22 -11.08 -2.62 -9.44
N ARG A 23 -12.19 -3.34 -9.63
CA ARG A 23 -12.17 -4.74 -10.11
C ARG A 23 -11.97 -4.81 -11.63
N ALA A 24 -11.37 -5.90 -12.10
CA ALA A 24 -11.26 -6.15 -13.53
C ALA A 24 -12.60 -6.60 -14.12
N ALA A 25 -13.07 -5.94 -15.17
CA ALA A 25 -14.36 -6.27 -15.81
C ALA A 25 -14.46 -7.73 -16.30
N ARG A 26 -13.34 -8.31 -16.76
CA ARG A 26 -13.27 -9.70 -17.24
C ARG A 26 -13.43 -10.76 -16.14
N CYS A 27 -13.12 -10.39 -14.89
CA CYS A 27 -13.15 -11.29 -13.73
C CYS A 27 -13.92 -10.60 -12.58
N PRO A 28 -15.24 -10.43 -12.70
CA PRO A 28 -16.01 -9.60 -11.76
C PRO A 28 -16.05 -10.16 -10.33
N PHE A 29 -15.84 -11.47 -10.18
CA PHE A 29 -15.82 -12.14 -8.88
C PHE A 29 -14.44 -12.07 -8.20
N ASP A 30 -13.36 -11.90 -8.97
CA ASP A 30 -12.01 -11.80 -8.42
C ASP A 30 -11.81 -10.47 -7.69
N PRO A 31 -11.03 -10.45 -6.59
CA PRO A 31 -10.60 -9.20 -5.96
C PRO A 31 -9.91 -8.26 -6.97
N PRO A 32 -9.89 -6.94 -6.70
CA PRO A 32 -9.13 -5.98 -7.50
C PRO A 32 -7.70 -6.48 -7.78
N PRO A 33 -7.20 -6.44 -9.03
CA PRO A 33 -5.84 -6.90 -9.33
C PRO A 33 -4.76 -6.20 -8.50
N ALA A 34 -4.91 -4.89 -8.24
CA ALA A 34 -4.01 -4.14 -7.38
C ALA A 34 -4.03 -4.63 -5.92
N LEU A 35 -5.19 -5.04 -5.41
CA LEU A 35 -5.29 -5.63 -4.06
C LEU A 35 -4.54 -6.96 -3.97
N GLN A 36 -4.57 -7.78 -5.03
CA GLN A 36 -3.82 -9.03 -5.08
C GLN A 36 -2.31 -8.79 -5.07
N GLU A 37 -1.84 -7.72 -5.72
CA GLU A 37 -0.43 -7.37 -5.71
C GLU A 37 0.02 -6.92 -4.31
N LEU A 38 -0.73 -6.00 -3.70
CA LEU A 38 -0.45 -5.54 -2.33
C LEU A 38 -0.39 -6.68 -1.32
N GLN A 39 -1.30 -7.66 -1.41
CA GLN A 39 -1.31 -8.84 -0.55
C GLN A 39 -0.03 -9.70 -0.67
N ARG A 40 0.58 -9.75 -1.86
CA ARG A 40 1.84 -10.48 -2.11
C ARG A 40 3.03 -9.73 -1.52
N GLU A 41 3.07 -8.42 -1.68
CA GLU A 41 4.15 -7.55 -1.22
C GLU A 41 4.21 -7.47 0.31
N ALA A 42 3.08 -7.22 0.98
CA ALA A 42 3.04 -7.04 2.43
C ALA A 42 1.71 -7.52 3.05
N PRO A 43 1.74 -8.04 4.30
CA PRO A 43 0.53 -8.44 5.00
C PRO A 43 -0.35 -7.23 5.41
N LEU A 44 0.28 -6.07 5.66
CA LEU A 44 -0.37 -4.80 5.99
C LEU A 44 0.19 -3.68 5.09
N THR A 45 -0.70 -2.86 4.53
CA THR A 45 -0.34 -1.72 3.66
C THR A 45 -1.14 -0.48 4.06
N ARG A 46 -0.54 0.71 4.06
CA ARG A 46 -1.28 1.98 4.23
C ARG A 46 -2.07 2.29 2.96
N VAL A 47 -3.33 2.72 3.09
CA VAL A 47 -4.18 3.16 1.98
C VAL A 47 -4.81 4.51 2.29
N ARG A 48 -5.16 5.27 1.24
CA ARG A 48 -5.92 6.51 1.40
C ARG A 48 -7.40 6.26 1.14
N LEU A 49 -8.25 6.78 2.02
CA LEU A 49 -9.70 6.78 1.85
C LEU A 49 -10.20 8.13 1.33
N TRP A 50 -11.46 8.15 0.91
CA TRP A 50 -12.16 9.34 0.38
C TRP A 50 -12.21 10.53 1.35
N ASP A 51 -12.11 10.29 2.66
CA ASP A 51 -12.06 11.32 3.70
C ASP A 51 -10.64 11.85 3.97
N GLY A 52 -9.66 11.40 3.18
CA GLY A 52 -8.24 11.70 3.33
C GLY A 52 -7.54 10.91 4.43
N SER A 53 -8.25 10.01 5.13
CA SER A 53 -7.64 9.20 6.16
C SER A 53 -6.74 8.10 5.59
N GLU A 54 -5.78 7.75 6.42
CA GLU A 54 -4.65 6.82 6.25
C GLU A 54 -4.73 5.30 6.39
N PRO A 55 -5.85 4.62 6.69
CA PRO A 55 -5.82 3.41 7.52
C PRO A 55 -4.92 2.25 7.01
N TRP A 56 -4.58 1.35 7.92
CA TRP A 56 -3.95 0.07 7.57
C TRP A 56 -4.97 -0.85 6.91
N LEU A 57 -4.63 -1.35 5.73
CA LEU A 57 -5.34 -2.40 5.03
C LEU A 57 -4.75 -3.77 5.42
N VAL A 58 -5.57 -4.60 6.05
CA VAL A 58 -5.24 -5.99 6.40
C VAL A 58 -5.72 -6.91 5.29
N THR A 59 -4.81 -7.66 4.67
CA THR A 59 -5.14 -8.49 3.49
C THR A 59 -5.08 -10.00 3.75
N ARG A 60 -4.40 -10.45 4.79
CA ARG A 60 -4.20 -11.87 5.11
C ARG A 60 -5.08 -12.32 6.27
N TYR A 61 -5.61 -13.54 6.16
CA TYR A 61 -6.49 -14.11 7.19
C TYR A 61 -5.81 -14.23 8.56
N ALA A 62 -4.51 -14.58 8.59
CA ALA A 62 -3.77 -14.76 9.83
C ALA A 62 -3.55 -13.45 10.63
N GLU A 63 -3.84 -12.30 10.03
CA GLU A 63 -3.59 -10.96 10.59
C GLU A 63 -4.89 -10.27 11.07
N GLN A 64 -6.01 -10.98 11.04
CA GLN A 64 -7.31 -10.53 11.56
C GLN A 64 -7.50 -11.00 13.00
#